data_AF-A0A1Y0HL63-F1
#
_entry.id   AF-A0A1Y0HL63-F1
#
_cell.length_a   1.000
_cell.length_b   1.000
_cell.length_c   1.000
_cell.angle_alpha   90.00
_cell.angle_beta   90.00
_cell.angle_gamma   90.00
#
_symmetry.space_group_name_H-M   'P 1'
#
loop_
_entity.id
_entity.type
_entity.pdbx_description
1 polymer ?
#
loop_
_entity_poly.entity_id
_entity_poly.type
_entity_poly.pdbx_seq_one_letter_code
_entity_poly.pdbx_strand_id
1 'polypeptide(L)'
;MVGLKDELRRKEIEYLDALKEKDKEIKAKEATILATKEGMKKIEGLKASTDENLTKLKEESKQKELQHLEATKALQNEIKAKEAQLTASSKEETLKSIALDKELKAKEAQLLASKEEMKKLEAQRVATEDKLAKLKEESKQQQLQNLEATKALQAELKAKESQIASFNKEETLKSIALEKELKAKEATIVANKENYKKTETLKASLEENITKLKEEFKQKELQYLEAAKALQADIKGKETQLGASKKDETLKIIALEKELKQKESVLAQQQDDFTKRIASNEQTIKTLNEKIKLLETATPKTVVAKTSTPLQKGHKPVMVDKVTCTDMGTGVNAISETCKKEVQTFLAKYDSSYLFEVAPIVDNGGFASLKLIKNKKVGVEDSEIDRISGLANIGLGKARAKAGGELVETYVGEGAKISYALSNIEQDKARGFQIRVYQ
;
A
#
# COMPACT_ATOMS: atom_id res chain seq x y z
N MET A 1 47.54 239.03 47.09
CA MET A 1 46.35 238.15 47.30
C MET A 1 46.08 237.34 46.03
N VAL A 2 45.02 236.52 46.01
CA VAL A 2 44.51 235.66 44.90
C VAL A 2 45.07 234.23 44.81
N GLY A 3 46.33 233.96 45.18
CA GLY A 3 46.96 232.63 45.00
C GLY A 3 46.37 231.41 45.75
N LEU A 4 45.35 231.57 46.60
CA LEU A 4 44.78 230.46 47.40
C LEU A 4 43.55 229.76 46.77
N LYS A 5 42.99 230.29 45.67
CA LYS A 5 41.65 229.86 45.22
C LYS A 5 41.64 228.63 44.32
N ASP A 6 42.69 228.43 43.51
CA ASP A 6 42.75 227.33 42.54
C ASP A 6 43.19 226.00 43.15
N GLU A 7 43.97 226.04 44.24
CA GLU A 7 44.44 224.83 44.94
C GLU A 7 43.30 224.10 45.66
N LEU A 8 42.31 224.84 46.19
CA LEU A 8 41.12 224.27 46.84
C LEU A 8 40.24 223.49 45.83
N ARG A 9 40.05 224.04 44.63
CA ARG A 9 39.29 223.38 43.54
C ARG A 9 39.90 222.05 43.10
N ARG A 10 41.23 221.89 43.20
CA ARG A 10 41.90 220.65 42.79
C ARG A 10 41.53 219.48 43.70
N LYS A 11 41.52 219.69 45.02
CA LYS A 11 41.14 218.66 46.01
C LYS A 11 39.66 218.27 45.96
N GLU A 12 38.79 219.22 45.60
CA GLU A 12 37.35 218.96 45.43
C GLU A 12 37.08 217.95 44.30
N ILE A 13 37.84 218.01 43.21
CA ILE A 13 37.76 217.06 42.08
C ILE A 13 38.27 215.67 42.48
N GLU A 14 39.44 215.59 43.13
CA GLU A 14 40.00 214.30 43.59
C GLU A 14 39.04 213.55 44.53
N TYR A 15 38.35 214.26 45.43
CA TYR A 15 37.40 213.67 46.36
C TYR A 15 36.13 213.13 45.66
N LEU A 16 35.66 213.81 44.61
CA LEU A 16 34.49 213.40 43.83
C LEU A 16 34.73 212.14 42.99
N ASP A 17 35.94 211.94 42.46
CA ASP A 17 36.25 210.73 41.69
C ASP A 17 36.50 209.52 42.60
N ALA A 18 37.11 209.70 43.78
CA ALA A 18 37.22 208.65 44.80
C ALA A 18 35.86 208.09 45.25
N LEU A 19 34.82 208.93 45.32
CA LEU A 19 33.45 208.50 45.63
C LEU A 19 32.83 207.64 44.52
N LYS A 20 33.08 207.93 43.24
CA LYS A 20 32.59 207.13 42.10
C LYS A 20 33.26 205.74 42.04
N GLU A 21 34.53 205.67 42.41
CA GLU A 21 35.29 204.42 42.58
C GLU A 21 34.60 203.51 43.61
N LYS A 22 34.26 204.05 44.79
CA LYS A 22 33.59 203.29 45.85
C LYS A 22 32.16 202.86 45.50
N ASP A 23 31.39 203.68 44.79
CA ASP A 23 30.04 203.30 44.33
C ASP A 23 30.07 202.12 43.32
N LYS A 24 31.07 202.08 42.42
CA LYS A 24 31.31 200.91 41.56
C LYS A 24 31.66 199.66 42.39
N GLU A 25 32.53 199.79 43.39
CA GLU A 25 32.96 198.67 44.23
C GLU A 25 31.78 198.05 45.03
N ILE A 26 30.84 198.88 45.48
CA ILE A 26 29.62 198.43 46.18
C ILE A 26 28.70 197.66 45.22
N LYS A 27 28.38 198.24 44.05
CA LYS A 27 27.49 197.60 43.05
C LYS A 27 28.00 196.23 42.57
N ALA A 28 29.33 196.06 42.45
CA ALA A 28 29.93 194.77 42.13
C ALA A 28 29.71 193.70 43.24
N LYS A 29 29.74 194.12 44.51
CA LYS A 29 29.52 193.22 45.66
C LYS A 29 28.05 192.82 45.81
N GLU A 30 27.11 193.74 45.58
CA GLU A 30 25.67 193.43 45.58
C GLU A 30 25.30 192.37 44.53
N ALA A 31 25.80 192.51 43.30
CA ALA A 31 25.58 191.53 42.23
C ALA A 31 26.11 190.13 42.60
N THR A 32 27.26 190.07 43.29
CA THR A 32 27.88 188.81 43.75
C THR A 32 27.04 188.11 44.83
N ILE A 33 26.45 188.86 45.76
CA ILE A 33 25.56 188.34 46.80
C ILE A 33 24.28 187.76 46.18
N LEU A 34 23.72 188.43 45.17
CA LEU A 34 22.48 188.02 44.50
C LEU A 34 22.65 186.67 43.77
N ALA A 35 23.74 186.50 43.01
CA ALA A 35 24.09 185.23 42.37
C ALA A 35 24.30 184.09 43.39
N THR A 36 24.92 184.37 44.54
CA THR A 36 25.12 183.39 45.62
C THR A 36 23.79 182.89 46.20
N LYS A 37 22.80 183.77 46.32
CA LYS A 37 21.46 183.45 46.86
C LYS A 37 20.64 182.58 45.91
N GLU A 38 20.77 182.77 44.60
CA GLU A 38 20.16 181.88 43.60
C GLU A 38 20.81 180.50 43.58
N GLY A 39 22.13 180.44 43.80
CA GLY A 39 22.88 179.19 43.95
C GLY A 39 22.33 178.29 45.07
N MET A 40 22.08 178.86 46.27
CA MET A 40 21.51 178.10 47.39
C MET A 40 20.13 177.50 47.07
N LYS A 41 19.22 178.29 46.49
CA LYS A 41 17.87 177.82 46.11
C LYS A 41 17.90 176.61 45.17
N LYS A 42 18.90 176.54 44.29
CA LYS A 42 19.09 175.42 43.36
C LYS A 42 19.54 174.13 44.05
N ILE A 43 20.29 174.25 45.15
CA ILE A 43 20.78 173.10 45.93
C ILE A 43 19.66 172.46 46.77
N GLU A 44 18.77 173.26 47.35
CA GLU A 44 17.63 172.74 48.13
C GLU A 44 16.66 171.93 47.26
N GLY A 45 16.35 172.41 46.05
CA GLY A 45 15.51 171.68 45.10
C GLY A 45 16.11 170.33 44.66
N LEU A 46 17.43 170.26 44.50
CA LEU A 46 18.13 169.01 44.17
C LEU A 46 18.08 167.99 45.33
N LYS A 47 18.17 168.44 46.59
CA LYS A 47 18.01 167.54 47.76
C LYS A 47 16.62 166.91 47.81
N ALA A 48 15.57 167.72 47.73
CA ALA A 48 14.19 167.23 47.78
C ALA A 48 13.90 166.18 46.68
N SER A 49 14.38 166.43 45.45
CA SER A 49 14.26 165.47 44.34
C SER A 49 15.07 164.18 44.58
N THR A 50 16.20 164.25 45.28
CA THR A 50 17.02 163.07 45.60
C THR A 50 16.31 162.17 46.63
N ASP A 51 15.71 162.74 47.66
CA ASP A 51 15.01 161.98 48.71
C ASP A 51 13.70 161.33 48.22
N GLU A 52 12.96 161.99 47.30
CA GLU A 52 11.78 161.39 46.65
C GLU A 52 12.16 160.19 45.76
N ASN A 53 13.27 160.30 45.01
CA ASN A 53 13.78 159.20 44.20
C ASN A 53 14.28 158.04 45.08
N LEU A 54 14.96 158.33 46.20
CA LEU A 54 15.45 157.31 47.14
C LEU A 54 14.30 156.54 47.83
N THR A 55 13.19 157.20 48.12
CA THR A 55 12.01 156.56 48.73
C THR A 55 11.27 155.68 47.73
N LYS A 56 11.02 156.14 46.50
CA LYS A 56 10.45 155.30 45.42
C LYS A 56 11.29 154.05 45.15
N LEU A 57 12.61 154.20 45.03
CA LEU A 57 13.51 153.09 44.70
C LEU A 57 13.57 152.02 45.82
N LYS A 58 13.42 152.41 47.09
CA LYS A 58 13.26 151.48 48.21
C LYS A 58 11.94 150.73 48.17
N GLU A 59 10.84 151.39 47.83
CA GLU A 59 9.52 150.74 47.79
C GLU A 59 9.40 149.79 46.60
N GLU A 60 9.93 150.17 45.43
CA GLU A 60 10.13 149.25 44.29
C GLU A 60 10.98 148.04 44.66
N SER A 61 12.06 148.23 45.43
CA SER A 61 12.94 147.13 45.85
C SER A 61 12.18 146.11 46.70
N LYS A 62 11.39 146.57 47.69
CA LYS A 62 10.53 145.67 48.49
C LYS A 62 9.49 144.96 47.64
N GLN A 63 8.87 145.66 46.69
CA GLN A 63 7.83 145.07 45.84
C GLN A 63 8.41 143.98 44.93
N LYS A 64 9.61 144.20 44.37
CA LYS A 64 10.37 143.20 43.62
C LYS A 64 10.79 142.03 44.51
N GLU A 65 11.24 142.28 45.73
CA GLU A 65 11.61 141.24 46.70
C GLU A 65 10.40 140.36 47.11
N LEU A 66 9.24 140.96 47.33
CA LEU A 66 7.98 140.23 47.59
C LEU A 66 7.58 139.36 46.39
N GLN A 67 7.63 139.92 45.17
CA GLN A 67 7.36 139.17 43.94
C GLN A 67 8.35 138.01 43.73
N HIS A 68 9.63 138.21 44.03
CA HIS A 68 10.61 137.13 44.01
C HIS A 68 10.31 136.05 45.06
N LEU A 69 9.86 136.42 46.27
CA LEU A 69 9.48 135.46 47.31
C LEU A 69 8.23 134.66 46.93
N GLU A 70 7.23 135.30 46.30
CA GLU A 70 6.01 134.64 45.80
C GLU A 70 6.32 133.71 44.62
N ALA A 71 7.12 134.16 43.64
CA ALA A 71 7.60 133.33 42.55
C ALA A 71 8.44 132.13 43.05
N THR A 72 9.30 132.33 44.05
CA THR A 72 10.07 131.24 44.68
C THR A 72 9.17 130.22 45.35
N LYS A 73 8.10 130.65 46.07
CA LYS A 73 7.11 129.75 46.66
C LYS A 73 6.31 128.98 45.59
N ALA A 74 5.93 129.65 44.50
CA ALA A 74 5.23 129.02 43.38
C ALA A 74 6.09 127.92 42.73
N LEU A 75 7.35 128.24 42.40
CA LEU A 75 8.32 127.28 41.87
C LEU A 75 8.59 126.12 42.85
N GLN A 76 8.71 126.39 44.16
CA GLN A 76 8.92 125.33 45.15
C GLN A 76 7.70 124.39 45.29
N ASN A 77 6.48 124.90 45.11
CA ASN A 77 5.27 124.08 45.07
C ASN A 77 5.16 123.29 43.75
N GLU A 78 5.56 123.87 42.62
CA GLU A 78 5.62 123.18 41.33
C GLU A 78 6.66 122.05 41.33
N ILE A 79 7.84 122.28 41.93
CA ILE A 79 8.87 121.25 42.16
C ILE A 79 8.29 120.11 42.99
N LYS A 80 7.67 120.38 44.15
CA LYS A 80 7.04 119.35 44.99
C LYS A 80 5.94 118.56 44.25
N ALA A 81 5.14 119.23 43.41
CA ALA A 81 4.12 118.58 42.60
C ALA A 81 4.75 117.64 41.54
N LYS A 82 5.84 118.08 40.88
CA LYS A 82 6.60 117.28 39.92
C LYS A 82 7.35 116.13 40.59
N GLU A 83 7.92 116.31 41.77
CA GLU A 83 8.51 115.24 42.59
C GLU A 83 7.47 114.19 43.00
N ALA A 84 6.27 114.63 43.43
CA ALA A 84 5.17 113.72 43.75
C ALA A 84 4.67 112.95 42.51
N GLN A 85 4.57 113.62 41.35
CA GLN A 85 4.19 112.98 40.09
C GLN A 85 5.25 111.97 39.61
N LEU A 86 6.54 112.32 39.69
CA LEU A 86 7.64 111.47 39.24
C LEU A 86 7.85 110.27 40.18
N THR A 87 7.64 110.44 41.49
CA THR A 87 7.64 109.32 42.46
C THR A 87 6.38 108.46 42.41
N ALA A 88 5.26 108.96 41.87
CA ALA A 88 4.10 108.13 41.54
C ALA A 88 4.34 107.33 40.25
N SER A 89 4.83 107.99 39.18
CA SER A 89 5.13 107.37 37.89
C SER A 89 6.16 106.24 38.01
N SER A 90 7.26 106.47 38.73
CA SER A 90 8.30 105.44 38.91
C SER A 90 7.82 104.26 39.75
N LYS A 91 6.89 104.45 40.69
CA LYS A 91 6.22 103.33 41.39
C LYS A 91 5.30 102.55 40.46
N GLU A 92 4.55 103.23 39.60
CA GLU A 92 3.68 102.58 38.61
C GLU A 92 4.50 101.76 37.59
N GLU A 93 5.60 102.31 37.09
CA GLU A 93 6.55 101.62 36.22
C GLU A 93 7.21 100.42 36.92
N THR A 94 7.61 100.57 38.19
CA THR A 94 8.15 99.46 39.00
C THR A 94 7.12 98.33 39.14
N LEU A 95 5.86 98.66 39.43
CA LEU A 95 4.78 97.68 39.55
C LEU A 95 4.46 97.01 38.20
N LYS A 96 4.47 97.77 37.09
CA LYS A 96 4.33 97.24 35.72
C LYS A 96 5.48 96.28 35.38
N SER A 97 6.72 96.63 35.72
CA SER A 97 7.88 95.77 35.51
C SER A 97 7.77 94.46 36.30
N ILE A 98 7.38 94.52 37.58
CA ILE A 98 7.18 93.32 38.43
C ILE A 98 6.04 92.44 37.90
N ALA A 99 4.98 93.02 37.36
CA ALA A 99 3.88 92.29 36.74
C ALA A 99 4.33 91.56 35.46
N LEU A 100 5.06 92.25 34.57
CA LEU A 100 5.62 91.69 33.34
C LEU A 100 6.63 90.58 33.64
N ASP A 101 7.53 90.79 34.61
CA ASP A 101 8.48 89.77 35.09
C ASP A 101 7.78 88.49 35.56
N LYS A 102 6.65 88.65 36.26
CA LYS A 102 5.86 87.53 36.78
C LYS A 102 5.11 86.80 35.67
N GLU A 103 4.57 87.52 34.68
CA GLU A 103 3.97 86.87 33.50
C GLU A 103 5.03 86.16 32.65
N LEU A 104 6.18 86.80 32.40
CA LEU A 104 7.29 86.22 31.64
C LEU A 104 7.75 84.90 32.28
N LYS A 105 8.01 84.87 33.59
CA LYS A 105 8.38 83.65 34.33
C LYS A 105 7.28 82.58 34.27
N ALA A 106 6.00 82.96 34.24
CA ALA A 106 4.90 82.02 34.05
C ALA A 106 4.85 81.45 32.62
N LYS A 107 5.14 82.26 31.58
CA LYS A 107 5.26 81.83 30.18
C LYS A 107 6.47 80.93 29.96
N GLU A 108 7.61 81.22 30.58
CA GLU A 108 8.81 80.35 30.55
C GLU A 108 8.52 78.98 31.18
N ALA A 109 7.88 78.95 32.35
CA ALA A 109 7.47 77.71 33.00
C ALA A 109 6.46 76.91 32.15
N GLN A 110 5.47 77.58 31.53
CA GLN A 110 4.50 76.96 30.62
C GLN A 110 5.19 76.38 29.37
N LEU A 111 6.14 77.11 28.78
CA LEU A 111 6.92 76.66 27.62
C LEU A 111 7.81 75.47 27.97
N LEU A 112 8.44 75.45 29.15
CA LEU A 112 9.25 74.34 29.62
C LEU A 112 8.40 73.07 29.84
N ALA A 113 7.24 73.21 30.49
CA ALA A 113 6.30 72.11 30.69
C ALA A 113 5.81 71.53 29.35
N SER A 114 5.39 72.39 28.42
CA SER A 114 4.98 71.98 27.07
C SER A 114 6.10 71.30 26.29
N LYS A 115 7.36 71.73 26.47
CA LYS A 115 8.53 71.11 25.83
C LYS A 115 8.81 69.70 26.35
N GLU A 116 8.68 69.45 27.65
CA GLU A 116 8.81 68.09 28.21
C GLU A 116 7.62 67.19 27.84
N GLU A 117 6.41 67.73 27.75
CA GLU A 117 5.24 66.98 27.26
C GLU A 117 5.39 66.59 25.79
N MET A 118 5.88 67.50 24.93
CA MET A 118 6.22 67.20 23.54
C MET A 118 7.29 66.11 23.41
N LYS A 119 8.36 66.13 24.23
CA LYS A 119 9.35 65.03 24.26
C LYS A 119 8.71 63.69 24.63
N LYS A 120 7.81 63.69 25.62
CA LYS A 120 7.12 62.48 26.09
C LYS A 120 6.21 61.91 25.00
N LEU A 121 5.49 62.76 24.27
CA LEU A 121 4.68 62.37 23.11
C LEU A 121 5.53 61.86 21.95
N GLU A 122 6.66 62.50 21.65
CA GLU A 122 7.62 62.03 20.63
C GLU A 122 8.16 60.63 20.96
N ALA A 123 8.61 60.43 22.20
CA ALA A 123 9.08 59.13 22.67
C ALA A 123 7.99 58.04 22.64
N GLN A 124 6.73 58.41 22.92
CA GLN A 124 5.59 57.50 22.74
C GLN A 124 5.30 57.19 21.27
N ARG A 125 5.43 58.17 20.36
CA ARG A 125 5.21 57.94 18.92
C ARG A 125 6.26 56.97 18.37
N VAL A 126 7.55 57.21 18.62
CA VAL A 126 8.63 56.29 18.23
C VAL A 126 8.40 54.88 18.80
N ALA A 127 8.07 54.76 20.09
CA ALA A 127 7.80 53.47 20.72
C ALA A 127 6.52 52.75 20.23
N THR A 128 5.61 53.45 19.53
CA THR A 128 4.45 52.83 18.85
C THR A 128 4.75 52.53 17.38
N GLU A 129 5.57 53.33 16.71
CA GLU A 129 6.11 53.08 15.37
C GLU A 129 6.97 51.81 15.34
N ASP A 130 7.89 51.63 16.30
CA ASP A 130 8.72 50.42 16.45
C ASP A 130 7.87 49.16 16.67
N LYS A 131 6.85 49.25 17.55
CA LYS A 131 5.92 48.13 17.80
C LYS A 131 5.11 47.78 16.57
N LEU A 132 4.66 48.78 15.81
CA LEU A 132 3.92 48.57 14.56
C LEU A 132 4.82 47.96 13.47
N ALA A 133 6.09 48.36 13.40
CA ALA A 133 7.07 47.77 12.49
C ALA A 133 7.32 46.29 12.83
N LYS A 134 7.54 45.97 14.12
CA LYS A 134 7.75 44.61 14.60
C LYS A 134 6.54 43.70 14.32
N LEU A 135 5.32 44.16 14.64
CA LEU A 135 4.08 43.43 14.37
C LEU A 135 3.85 43.19 12.86
N LYS A 136 4.22 44.14 12.00
CA LYS A 136 4.14 43.97 10.53
C LYS A 136 5.09 42.88 10.03
N GLU A 137 6.33 42.85 10.53
CA GLU A 137 7.30 41.82 10.14
C GLU A 137 6.94 40.43 10.70
N GLU A 138 6.48 40.35 11.95
CA GLU A 138 5.96 39.11 12.55
C GLU A 138 4.76 38.57 11.75
N SER A 139 3.80 39.42 11.39
CA SER A 139 2.65 39.05 10.56
C SER A 139 3.08 38.58 9.15
N LYS A 140 4.06 39.26 8.53
CA LYS A 140 4.62 38.88 7.23
C LYS A 140 5.35 37.53 7.27
N GLN A 141 6.10 37.25 8.33
CA GLN A 141 6.75 35.94 8.54
C GLN A 141 5.72 34.83 8.75
N GLN A 142 4.67 35.08 9.55
CA GLN A 142 3.57 34.14 9.74
C GLN A 142 2.79 33.86 8.44
N GLN A 143 2.57 34.88 7.60
CA GLN A 143 1.98 34.71 6.27
C GLN A 143 2.85 33.84 5.35
N LEU A 144 4.18 34.03 5.38
CA LEU A 144 5.12 33.22 4.60
C LEU A 144 5.09 31.74 5.04
N GLN A 145 5.16 31.51 6.35
CA GLN A 145 5.12 30.17 6.94
C GLN A 145 3.79 29.46 6.64
N ASN A 146 2.66 30.17 6.71
CA ASN A 146 1.35 29.63 6.35
C ASN A 146 1.27 29.27 4.84
N LEU A 147 1.89 30.08 3.96
CA LEU A 147 1.94 29.79 2.52
C LEU A 147 2.80 28.55 2.22
N GLU A 148 3.92 28.36 2.93
CA GLU A 148 4.77 27.18 2.80
C GLU A 148 4.09 25.91 3.33
N ALA A 149 3.44 25.98 4.50
CA ALA A 149 2.62 24.90 5.03
C ALA A 149 1.47 24.53 4.08
N THR A 150 0.80 25.52 3.48
CA THR A 150 -0.26 25.29 2.48
C THR A 150 0.28 24.57 1.24
N LYS A 151 1.45 24.96 0.73
CA LYS A 151 2.11 24.29 -0.40
C LYS A 151 2.50 22.85 -0.07
N ALA A 152 3.02 22.60 1.14
CA ALA A 152 3.38 21.26 1.59
C ALA A 152 2.15 20.34 1.67
N LEU A 153 1.06 20.80 2.30
CA LEU A 153 -0.22 20.07 2.37
C LEU A 153 -0.81 19.82 0.97
N GLN A 154 -0.72 20.78 0.04
CA GLN A 154 -1.18 20.61 -1.33
C GLN A 154 -0.33 19.61 -2.13
N ALA A 155 0.97 19.51 -1.85
CA ALA A 155 1.84 18.49 -2.42
C ALA A 155 1.54 17.09 -1.85
N GLU A 156 1.30 16.97 -0.54
CA GLU A 156 0.89 15.70 0.06
C GLU A 156 -0.47 15.24 -0.47
N LEU A 157 -1.47 16.12 -0.55
CA LEU A 157 -2.78 15.79 -1.12
C LEU A 157 -2.65 15.20 -2.54
N LYS A 158 -1.89 15.82 -3.43
CA LYS A 158 -1.64 15.30 -4.78
C LYS A 158 -0.95 13.93 -4.78
N ALA A 159 -0.04 13.69 -3.83
CA ALA A 159 0.58 12.37 -3.66
C ALA A 159 -0.43 11.31 -3.20
N LYS A 160 -1.33 11.65 -2.26
CA LYS A 160 -2.41 10.75 -1.81
C LYS A 160 -3.44 10.49 -2.91
N GLU A 161 -3.84 11.51 -3.66
CA GLU A 161 -4.74 11.38 -4.83
C GLU A 161 -4.16 10.43 -5.87
N SER A 162 -2.87 10.59 -6.21
CA SER A 162 -2.16 9.67 -7.12
C SER A 162 -2.07 8.25 -6.56
N GLN A 163 -1.84 8.09 -5.25
CA GLN A 163 -1.80 6.79 -4.59
C GLN A 163 -3.17 6.09 -4.66
N ILE A 164 -4.25 6.80 -4.33
CA ILE A 164 -5.64 6.29 -4.41
C ILE A 164 -5.99 5.91 -5.85
N ALA A 165 -5.66 6.74 -6.83
CA ALA A 165 -5.90 6.44 -8.25
C ALA A 165 -5.15 5.17 -8.71
N SER A 166 -3.94 4.93 -8.19
CA SER A 166 -3.18 3.70 -8.48
C SER A 166 -3.81 2.47 -7.83
N PHE A 167 -4.26 2.57 -6.57
CA PHE A 167 -4.88 1.48 -5.81
C PHE A 167 -6.22 1.07 -6.44
N ASN A 168 -7.10 2.04 -6.73
CA ASN A 168 -8.40 1.78 -7.36
C ASN A 168 -8.24 1.09 -8.73
N LYS A 169 -7.19 1.42 -9.48
CA LYS A 169 -6.86 0.76 -10.76
C LYS A 169 -6.39 -0.68 -10.57
N GLU A 170 -5.58 -0.95 -9.55
CA GLU A 170 -5.14 -2.31 -9.21
C GLU A 170 -6.33 -3.17 -8.73
N GLU A 171 -7.20 -2.63 -7.89
CA GLU A 171 -8.42 -3.28 -7.40
C GLU A 171 -9.40 -3.58 -8.55
N THR A 172 -9.58 -2.64 -9.48
CA THR A 172 -10.38 -2.85 -10.70
C THR A 172 -9.82 -4.01 -11.55
N LEU A 173 -8.50 -4.08 -11.72
CA LEU A 173 -7.84 -5.17 -12.46
C LEU A 173 -7.98 -6.52 -11.75
N LYS A 174 -7.88 -6.55 -10.41
CA LYS A 174 -8.13 -7.75 -9.60
C LYS A 174 -9.57 -8.23 -9.72
N SER A 175 -10.54 -7.31 -9.68
CA SER A 175 -11.96 -7.61 -9.86
C SER A 175 -12.25 -8.24 -11.22
N ILE A 176 -11.74 -7.63 -12.31
CA ILE A 176 -11.87 -8.16 -13.68
C ILE A 176 -11.21 -9.55 -13.83
N ALA A 177 -10.09 -9.80 -13.15
CA ALA A 177 -9.44 -11.11 -13.15
C ALA A 177 -10.28 -12.18 -12.43
N LEU A 178 -10.83 -11.86 -11.26
CA LEU A 178 -11.73 -12.74 -10.51
C LEU A 178 -13.03 -13.03 -11.28
N GLU A 179 -13.61 -12.04 -11.93
CA GLU A 179 -14.83 -12.21 -12.74
C GLU A 179 -14.59 -13.15 -13.94
N LYS A 180 -13.41 -13.06 -14.59
CA LYS A 180 -13.00 -14.01 -15.64
C LYS A 180 -12.80 -15.43 -15.11
N GLU A 181 -12.15 -15.58 -13.95
CA GLU A 181 -11.94 -16.89 -13.32
C GLU A 181 -13.28 -17.53 -12.92
N LEU A 182 -14.20 -16.73 -12.39
CA LEU A 182 -15.54 -17.17 -11.98
C LEU A 182 -16.34 -17.67 -13.20
N LYS A 183 -16.40 -16.89 -14.29
CA LYS A 183 -17.06 -17.31 -15.54
C LYS A 183 -16.46 -18.58 -16.16
N ALA A 184 -15.13 -18.75 -16.06
CA ALA A 184 -14.47 -19.98 -16.51
C ALA A 184 -14.85 -21.21 -15.65
N LYS A 185 -14.98 -21.04 -14.33
CA LYS A 185 -15.47 -22.09 -13.42
C LYS A 185 -16.95 -22.41 -13.68
N GLU A 186 -17.80 -21.42 -13.91
CA GLU A 186 -19.22 -21.62 -14.26
C GLU A 186 -19.37 -22.43 -15.56
N ALA A 187 -18.64 -22.06 -16.63
CA ALA A 187 -18.64 -22.80 -17.89
C ALA A 187 -18.19 -24.27 -17.69
N THR A 188 -17.16 -24.49 -16.85
CA THR A 188 -16.68 -25.83 -16.48
C THR A 188 -17.75 -26.63 -15.71
N ILE A 189 -18.47 -25.99 -14.79
CA ILE A 189 -19.59 -26.62 -14.05
C ILE A 189 -20.75 -26.99 -14.99
N VAL A 190 -21.07 -26.16 -15.98
CA VAL A 190 -22.10 -26.47 -17.00
C VAL A 190 -21.68 -27.67 -17.83
N ALA A 191 -20.46 -27.67 -18.38
CA ALA A 191 -19.94 -28.81 -19.17
C ALA A 191 -19.92 -30.12 -18.36
N ASN A 192 -19.53 -30.06 -17.09
CA ASN A 192 -19.54 -31.23 -16.20
C ASN A 192 -20.97 -31.71 -15.90
N LYS A 193 -21.95 -30.82 -15.73
CA LYS A 193 -23.37 -31.19 -15.57
C LYS A 193 -23.95 -31.85 -16.83
N GLU A 194 -23.57 -31.39 -18.02
CA GLU A 194 -23.98 -32.05 -19.27
C GLU A 194 -23.34 -33.43 -19.43
N ASN A 195 -22.05 -33.56 -19.12
CA ASN A 195 -21.36 -34.86 -19.19
C ASN A 195 -21.93 -35.85 -18.16
N TYR A 196 -22.25 -35.40 -16.94
CA TYR A 196 -22.94 -36.23 -15.95
C TYR A 196 -24.29 -36.75 -16.48
N LYS A 197 -25.10 -35.89 -17.13
CA LYS A 197 -26.36 -36.33 -17.77
C LYS A 197 -26.12 -37.40 -18.84
N LYS A 198 -25.11 -37.22 -19.70
CA LYS A 198 -24.74 -38.21 -20.74
C LYS A 198 -24.34 -39.55 -20.11
N THR A 199 -23.56 -39.53 -19.03
CA THR A 199 -23.16 -40.73 -18.28
C THR A 199 -24.36 -41.46 -17.67
N GLU A 200 -25.30 -40.76 -17.02
CA GLU A 200 -26.50 -41.39 -16.47
C GLU A 200 -27.42 -41.96 -17.57
N THR A 201 -27.57 -41.29 -18.72
CA THR A 201 -28.32 -41.87 -19.85
C THR A 201 -27.65 -43.11 -20.45
N LEU A 202 -26.32 -43.13 -20.51
CA LEU A 202 -25.56 -44.30 -20.99
C LEU A 202 -25.69 -45.47 -20.01
N LYS A 203 -25.59 -45.20 -18.71
CA LYS A 203 -25.79 -46.18 -17.63
C LYS A 203 -27.19 -46.79 -17.67
N ALA A 204 -28.25 -45.98 -17.79
CA ALA A 204 -29.62 -46.48 -17.90
C ALA A 204 -29.80 -47.42 -19.11
N SER A 205 -29.21 -47.07 -20.27
CA SER A 205 -29.23 -47.93 -21.46
C SER A 205 -28.43 -49.23 -21.26
N LEU A 206 -27.30 -49.19 -20.55
CA LEU A 206 -26.54 -50.40 -20.19
C LEU A 206 -27.31 -51.30 -19.21
N GLU A 207 -27.99 -50.73 -18.22
CA GLU A 207 -28.84 -51.47 -17.27
C GLU A 207 -30.04 -52.13 -17.98
N GLU A 208 -30.66 -51.44 -18.95
CA GLU A 208 -31.70 -52.01 -19.82
C GLU A 208 -31.16 -53.18 -20.67
N ASN A 209 -30.00 -53.00 -21.31
CA ASN A 209 -29.37 -54.03 -22.15
C ASN A 209 -28.93 -55.25 -21.33
N ILE A 210 -28.37 -55.07 -20.13
CA ILE A 210 -28.07 -56.16 -19.18
C ILE A 210 -29.34 -56.91 -18.79
N THR A 211 -30.46 -56.21 -18.63
CA THR A 211 -31.75 -56.83 -18.28
C THR A 211 -32.30 -57.66 -19.44
N LYS A 212 -32.23 -57.15 -20.68
CA LYS A 212 -32.59 -57.91 -21.90
C LYS A 212 -31.73 -59.16 -22.08
N LEU A 213 -30.41 -59.03 -21.99
CA LEU A 213 -29.47 -60.14 -22.13
C LEU A 213 -29.68 -61.23 -21.07
N LYS A 214 -30.03 -60.86 -19.82
CA LYS A 214 -30.39 -61.83 -18.78
C LYS A 214 -31.65 -62.62 -19.12
N GLU A 215 -32.66 -61.98 -19.72
CA GLU A 215 -33.91 -62.66 -20.09
C GLU A 215 -33.73 -63.53 -21.34
N GLU A 216 -33.00 -63.07 -22.35
CA GLU A 216 -32.57 -63.89 -23.49
C GLU A 216 -31.76 -65.12 -23.05
N PHE A 217 -30.89 -64.97 -22.06
CA PHE A 217 -30.10 -66.08 -21.51
C PHE A 217 -31.01 -67.13 -20.86
N LYS A 218 -31.95 -66.73 -19.99
CA LYS A 218 -32.94 -67.65 -19.40
C LYS A 218 -33.77 -68.37 -20.47
N GLN A 219 -34.21 -67.66 -21.51
CA GLN A 219 -35.01 -68.26 -22.57
C GLN A 219 -34.22 -69.32 -23.36
N LYS A 220 -32.94 -69.05 -23.65
CA LYS A 220 -32.03 -70.04 -24.26
C LYS A 220 -31.76 -71.22 -23.33
N GLU A 221 -31.52 -70.96 -22.04
CA GLU A 221 -31.33 -72.00 -21.02
C GLU A 221 -32.57 -72.93 -20.93
N LEU A 222 -33.77 -72.35 -20.93
CA LEU A 222 -35.02 -73.12 -20.95
C LEU A 222 -35.15 -73.97 -22.22
N GLN A 223 -34.89 -73.39 -23.40
CA GLN A 223 -34.91 -74.10 -24.69
C GLN A 223 -33.89 -75.27 -24.73
N TYR A 224 -32.67 -75.06 -24.24
CA TYR A 224 -31.67 -76.14 -24.15
C TYR A 224 -32.12 -77.25 -23.19
N LEU A 225 -32.77 -76.90 -22.08
CA LEU A 225 -33.26 -77.86 -21.09
C LEU A 225 -34.47 -78.65 -21.60
N GLU A 226 -35.34 -78.04 -22.40
CA GLU A 226 -36.43 -78.72 -23.12
C GLU A 226 -35.91 -79.63 -24.24
N ALA A 227 -34.95 -79.15 -25.05
CA ALA A 227 -34.30 -79.96 -26.08
C ALA A 227 -33.57 -81.18 -25.49
N ALA A 228 -32.89 -81.02 -24.35
CA ALA A 228 -32.25 -82.11 -23.63
C ALA A 228 -33.26 -83.16 -23.13
N LYS A 229 -34.42 -82.73 -22.61
CA LYS A 229 -35.53 -83.63 -22.24
C LYS A 229 -36.10 -84.39 -23.45
N ALA A 230 -36.28 -83.71 -24.58
CA ALA A 230 -36.77 -84.32 -25.82
C ALA A 230 -35.80 -85.39 -26.35
N LEU A 231 -34.50 -85.10 -26.37
CA LEU A 231 -33.46 -86.08 -26.72
C LEU A 231 -33.43 -87.26 -25.74
N GLN A 232 -33.57 -87.02 -24.44
CA GLN A 232 -33.63 -88.10 -23.44
C GLN A 232 -34.86 -89.01 -23.61
N ALA A 233 -36.00 -88.45 -24.06
CA ALA A 233 -37.20 -89.22 -24.38
C ALA A 233 -37.04 -90.07 -25.66
N ASP A 234 -36.45 -89.50 -26.71
CA ASP A 234 -36.14 -90.21 -27.96
C ASP A 234 -35.12 -91.35 -27.75
N ILE A 235 -34.09 -91.14 -26.92
CA ILE A 235 -33.15 -92.18 -26.49
C ILE A 235 -33.90 -93.32 -25.80
N LYS A 236 -34.75 -93.04 -24.79
CA LYS A 236 -35.56 -94.08 -24.12
C LYS A 236 -36.50 -94.82 -25.06
N GLY A 237 -37.07 -94.12 -26.05
CA GLY A 237 -37.89 -94.72 -27.10
C GLY A 237 -37.08 -95.74 -27.91
N LYS A 238 -35.90 -95.34 -28.38
CA LYS A 238 -34.97 -96.19 -29.16
C LYS A 238 -34.39 -97.34 -28.35
N GLU A 239 -34.06 -97.14 -27.07
CA GLU A 239 -33.67 -98.22 -26.14
C GLU A 239 -34.79 -99.26 -26.00
N THR A 240 -36.04 -98.82 -25.83
CA THR A 240 -37.21 -99.70 -25.72
C THR A 240 -37.46 -100.47 -27.02
N GLN A 241 -37.37 -99.79 -28.17
CA GLN A 241 -37.51 -100.41 -29.49
C GLN A 241 -36.40 -101.42 -29.79
N LEU A 242 -35.15 -101.10 -29.45
CA LEU A 242 -34.01 -102.01 -29.58
C LEU A 242 -34.16 -103.24 -28.65
N GLY A 243 -34.65 -103.04 -27.44
CA GLY A 243 -34.96 -104.11 -26.49
C GLY A 243 -36.09 -105.04 -26.98
N ALA A 244 -37.10 -104.50 -27.68
CA ALA A 244 -38.14 -105.27 -28.34
C ALA A 244 -37.59 -106.05 -29.55
N SER A 245 -36.81 -105.40 -30.42
CA SER A 245 -36.19 -106.01 -31.61
C SER A 245 -35.31 -107.20 -31.22
N LYS A 246 -34.45 -107.04 -30.20
CA LYS A 246 -33.59 -108.13 -29.70
C LYS A 246 -34.40 -109.32 -29.16
N LYS A 247 -35.56 -109.09 -28.55
CA LYS A 247 -36.46 -110.18 -28.10
C LYS A 247 -37.08 -110.93 -29.28
N ASP A 248 -37.54 -110.20 -30.29
CA ASP A 248 -38.10 -110.80 -31.52
C ASP A 248 -37.04 -111.59 -32.31
N GLU A 249 -35.83 -111.06 -32.46
CA GLU A 249 -34.67 -111.79 -33.03
C GLU A 249 -34.34 -113.04 -32.21
N THR A 250 -34.32 -112.96 -30.88
CA THR A 250 -34.08 -114.13 -30.00
C THR A 250 -35.16 -115.20 -30.19
N LEU A 251 -36.43 -114.81 -30.29
CA LEU A 251 -37.54 -115.74 -30.55
C LEU A 251 -37.44 -116.39 -31.93
N LYS A 252 -37.02 -115.64 -32.95
CA LYS A 252 -36.75 -116.16 -34.31
C LYS A 252 -35.59 -117.15 -34.30
N ILE A 253 -34.50 -116.88 -33.57
CA ILE A 253 -33.38 -117.82 -33.40
C ILE A 253 -33.87 -119.11 -32.74
N ILE A 254 -34.64 -119.04 -31.63
CA ILE A 254 -35.19 -120.23 -30.94
C ILE A 254 -36.12 -121.03 -31.87
N ALA A 255 -36.94 -120.37 -32.69
CA ALA A 255 -37.81 -121.03 -33.66
C ALA A 255 -36.99 -121.74 -34.75
N LEU A 256 -35.97 -121.07 -35.30
CA LEU A 256 -35.05 -121.66 -36.29
C LEU A 256 -34.25 -122.82 -35.71
N GLU A 257 -33.72 -122.72 -34.48
CA GLU A 257 -33.05 -123.83 -33.81
C GLU A 257 -33.95 -125.06 -33.62
N LYS A 258 -35.24 -124.83 -33.33
CA LYS A 258 -36.22 -125.92 -33.19
C LYS A 258 -36.50 -126.59 -34.54
N GLU A 259 -36.63 -125.80 -35.61
CA GLU A 259 -36.78 -126.32 -36.98
C GLU A 259 -35.52 -127.05 -37.45
N LEU A 260 -34.33 -126.52 -37.11
CA LEU A 260 -33.03 -127.13 -37.39
C LEU A 260 -32.91 -128.48 -36.68
N LYS A 261 -33.22 -128.56 -35.38
CA LYS A 261 -33.27 -129.84 -34.63
C LYS A 261 -34.30 -130.82 -35.19
N GLN A 262 -35.43 -130.35 -35.72
CA GLN A 262 -36.40 -131.21 -36.39
C GLN A 262 -35.87 -131.73 -37.74
N LYS A 263 -35.17 -130.88 -38.50
CA LYS A 263 -34.47 -131.27 -39.74
C LYS A 263 -33.28 -132.19 -39.47
N GLU A 264 -32.53 -132.00 -38.38
CA GLU A 264 -31.48 -132.91 -37.91
C GLU A 264 -32.07 -134.27 -37.51
N SER A 265 -33.23 -134.30 -36.83
CA SER A 265 -33.92 -135.56 -36.49
C SER A 265 -34.39 -136.31 -37.74
N VAL A 266 -34.96 -135.61 -38.73
CA VAL A 266 -35.33 -136.19 -40.03
C VAL A 266 -34.09 -136.63 -40.81
N LEU A 267 -33.01 -135.86 -40.80
CA LEU A 267 -31.74 -136.21 -41.44
C LEU A 267 -31.06 -137.39 -40.75
N ALA A 268 -31.18 -137.52 -39.42
CA ALA A 268 -30.69 -138.65 -38.65
C ALA A 268 -31.51 -139.93 -38.91
N GLN A 269 -32.85 -139.82 -39.06
CA GLN A 269 -33.69 -140.94 -39.52
C GLN A 269 -33.33 -141.34 -40.97
N GLN A 270 -33.13 -140.37 -41.86
CA GLN A 270 -32.66 -140.64 -43.22
C GLN A 270 -31.26 -141.25 -43.21
N GLN A 271 -30.34 -140.79 -42.35
CA GLN A 271 -29.01 -141.37 -42.18
C GLN A 271 -29.07 -142.77 -41.58
N ASP A 272 -30.00 -143.08 -40.68
CA ASP A 272 -30.21 -144.43 -40.14
C ASP A 272 -30.77 -145.37 -41.23
N ASP A 273 -31.76 -144.95 -42.02
CA ASP A 273 -32.24 -145.73 -43.17
C ASP A 273 -31.22 -145.85 -44.30
N PHE A 274 -30.44 -144.81 -44.57
CA PHE A 274 -29.27 -144.90 -45.44
C PHE A 274 -28.18 -145.77 -44.83
N THR A 275 -28.02 -145.84 -43.51
CA THR A 275 -27.05 -146.72 -42.82
C THR A 275 -27.51 -148.17 -42.81
N LYS A 276 -28.82 -148.46 -42.74
CA LYS A 276 -29.38 -149.80 -42.98
C LYS A 276 -29.18 -150.23 -44.44
N ARG A 277 -29.42 -149.32 -45.40
CA ARG A 277 -29.13 -149.55 -46.82
C ARG A 277 -27.63 -149.73 -47.07
N ILE A 278 -26.77 -148.92 -46.44
CA ILE A 278 -25.32 -149.05 -46.52
C ILE A 278 -24.87 -150.33 -45.84
N ALA A 279 -25.43 -150.75 -44.70
CA ALA A 279 -25.11 -152.01 -44.04
C ALA A 279 -25.49 -153.24 -44.88
N SER A 280 -26.63 -153.20 -45.58
CA SER A 280 -27.02 -154.22 -46.56
C SER A 280 -26.10 -154.19 -47.79
N ASN A 281 -25.80 -153.00 -48.31
CA ASN A 281 -24.81 -152.80 -49.36
C ASN A 281 -23.39 -153.09 -48.89
N GLU A 282 -23.09 -153.14 -47.58
CA GLU A 282 -21.80 -153.48 -46.97
C GLU A 282 -21.69 -154.94 -46.60
N GLN A 283 -22.78 -155.68 -46.39
CA GLN A 283 -22.74 -157.13 -46.52
C GLN A 283 -22.34 -157.48 -47.95
N THR A 284 -22.96 -156.81 -48.93
CA THR A 284 -22.66 -156.94 -50.38
C THR A 284 -21.26 -156.42 -50.74
N ILE A 285 -20.79 -155.33 -50.13
CA ILE A 285 -19.47 -154.75 -50.39
C ILE A 285 -18.40 -155.40 -49.52
N LYS A 286 -18.69 -156.07 -48.41
CA LYS A 286 -17.71 -156.98 -47.76
C LYS A 286 -17.42 -158.17 -48.67
N THR A 287 -18.43 -158.71 -49.37
CA THR A 287 -18.23 -159.69 -50.46
C THR A 287 -17.46 -159.15 -51.68
N LEU A 288 -17.15 -157.84 -51.71
CA LEU A 288 -16.34 -157.19 -52.76
C LEU A 288 -15.00 -156.63 -52.24
N ASN A 289 -14.91 -156.15 -51.00
CA ASN A 289 -13.74 -155.51 -50.40
C ASN A 289 -12.86 -156.49 -49.62
N GLU A 290 -13.32 -157.73 -49.39
CA GLU A 290 -12.40 -158.88 -49.28
C GLU A 290 -11.45 -158.97 -50.49
N LYS A 291 -11.78 -158.35 -51.63
CA LYS A 291 -10.90 -158.26 -52.82
C LYS A 291 -10.05 -156.98 -52.92
N ILE A 292 -10.25 -155.96 -52.06
CA ILE A 292 -9.75 -154.58 -52.30
C ILE A 292 -9.03 -153.95 -51.08
N LYS A 293 -8.83 -154.66 -49.96
CA LYS A 293 -8.17 -154.08 -48.76
C LYS A 293 -6.66 -153.85 -48.91
N LEU A 294 -6.25 -152.78 -49.60
CA LEU A 294 -4.86 -152.34 -49.83
C LEU A 294 -4.67 -150.79 -49.76
N LEU A 295 -4.38 -150.24 -48.55
CA LEU A 295 -3.55 -149.03 -48.23
C LEU A 295 -4.21 -147.59 -48.10
N GLU A 296 -3.50 -146.59 -47.48
CA GLU A 296 -4.06 -145.44 -46.65
C GLU A 296 -3.49 -143.93 -46.84
N THR A 297 -3.33 -143.01 -45.81
CA THR A 297 -3.53 -141.47 -45.86
C THR A 297 -2.72 -140.40 -44.92
N ALA A 298 -2.87 -139.00 -45.00
CA ALA A 298 -2.78 -137.83 -43.94
C ALA A 298 -1.77 -136.51 -43.90
N THR A 299 -1.92 -135.39 -43.02
CA THR A 299 -1.21 -133.95 -42.98
C THR A 299 -1.15 -132.91 -41.67
N PRO A 300 -0.41 -131.69 -41.57
CA PRO A 300 -0.06 -130.75 -40.34
C PRO A 300 -0.06 -129.08 -40.34
N LYS A 301 0.26 -128.21 -39.25
CA LYS A 301 0.31 -126.61 -39.07
C LYS A 301 0.99 -125.85 -37.76
N THR A 302 1.32 -124.46 -37.62
CA THR A 302 1.44 -123.43 -36.38
C THR A 302 2.35 -122.03 -36.36
N VAL A 303 2.20 -120.91 -35.51
CA VAL A 303 3.01 -119.52 -35.37
C VAL A 303 2.95 -118.51 -34.04
N VAL A 304 3.51 -117.19 -33.98
CA VAL A 304 3.35 -115.82 -33.14
C VAL A 304 4.46 -114.95 -32.23
N ALA A 305 4.25 -113.66 -31.67
CA ALA A 305 5.20 -112.56 -30.99
C ALA A 305 4.56 -111.39 -30.00
N LYS A 306 4.98 -110.18 -29.37
CA LYS A 306 6.07 -109.03 -29.18
C LYS A 306 5.78 -107.83 -28.06
N THR A 307 6.70 -106.92 -27.43
CA THR A 307 6.45 -105.62 -26.50
C THR A 307 7.64 -104.60 -25.96
N SER A 308 7.48 -103.35 -25.29
CA SER A 308 8.52 -102.28 -24.72
C SER A 308 8.14 -101.01 -23.72
N THR A 309 9.02 -100.08 -23.07
CA THR A 309 8.67 -98.90 -22.04
C THR A 309 9.38 -97.40 -21.78
N PRO A 310 10.04 -96.84 -20.64
CA PRO A 310 9.84 -95.45 -19.86
C PRO A 310 10.98 -94.29 -19.46
N LEU A 311 10.81 -93.27 -18.47
CA LEU A 311 11.55 -91.90 -18.15
C LEU A 311 11.77 -91.29 -16.61
N GLN A 312 12.35 -90.05 -16.26
CA GLN A 312 12.64 -89.43 -14.85
C GLN A 312 12.68 -87.82 -14.48
N LYS A 313 13.44 -87.25 -13.45
CA LYS A 313 13.25 -86.00 -12.51
C LYS A 313 14.17 -84.67 -12.55
N GLY A 314 13.96 -83.59 -11.71
CA GLY A 314 14.51 -82.15 -11.78
C GLY A 314 15.21 -81.37 -10.57
N HIS A 315 15.28 -79.99 -10.55
CA HIS A 315 16.36 -79.10 -9.93
C HIS A 315 15.98 -77.76 -9.14
N LYS A 316 16.97 -76.85 -8.86
CA LYS A 316 16.97 -75.59 -8.04
C LYS A 316 16.84 -74.26 -8.88
N PRO A 317 16.31 -73.13 -8.35
CA PRO A 317 16.07 -71.90 -9.15
C PRO A 317 17.28 -71.03 -9.50
N VAL A 318 17.31 -70.46 -10.71
CA VAL A 318 18.32 -69.52 -11.26
C VAL A 318 17.65 -68.34 -11.99
N MET A 319 18.20 -67.11 -11.94
CA MET A 319 17.68 -65.97 -12.72
C MET A 319 17.96 -66.17 -14.22
N VAL A 320 16.94 -66.05 -15.06
CA VAL A 320 17.03 -66.29 -16.52
C VAL A 320 16.91 -65.03 -17.38
N ASP A 321 16.09 -64.04 -17.00
CA ASP A 321 15.93 -62.78 -17.76
C ASP A 321 15.35 -61.64 -16.87
N LYS A 322 15.35 -60.40 -17.36
CA LYS A 322 14.75 -59.23 -16.69
C LYS A 322 14.27 -58.13 -17.65
N VAL A 323 13.19 -57.43 -17.29
CA VAL A 323 12.72 -56.18 -17.92
C VAL A 323 12.71 -55.06 -16.88
N THR A 324 12.95 -53.81 -17.32
CA THR A 324 13.21 -52.66 -16.43
C THR A 324 12.54 -51.40 -16.96
N CYS A 325 11.53 -50.90 -16.26
CA CYS A 325 10.83 -49.67 -16.61
C CYS A 325 11.26 -48.52 -15.69
N THR A 326 11.71 -47.42 -16.29
CA THR A 326 12.29 -46.26 -15.57
C THR A 326 11.65 -44.91 -15.94
N ASP A 327 10.65 -44.93 -16.83
CA ASP A 327 10.02 -43.76 -17.45
C ASP A 327 8.73 -43.28 -16.74
N MET A 328 8.47 -43.74 -15.52
CA MET A 328 7.27 -43.36 -14.76
C MET A 328 7.42 -41.96 -14.14
N GLY A 329 6.39 -41.12 -14.27
CA GLY A 329 6.45 -39.71 -13.89
C GLY A 329 6.65 -39.43 -12.39
N THR A 330 7.04 -38.19 -12.06
CA THR A 330 7.06 -37.69 -10.67
C THR A 330 5.68 -37.81 -10.04
N GLY A 331 5.58 -38.35 -8.83
CA GLY A 331 4.31 -38.38 -8.08
C GLY A 331 3.23 -39.34 -8.60
N VAL A 332 3.48 -40.10 -9.67
CA VAL A 332 2.50 -41.04 -10.24
C VAL A 332 2.94 -42.51 -10.18
N ASN A 333 1.94 -43.40 -10.13
CA ASN A 333 2.05 -44.86 -10.22
C ASN A 333 1.54 -45.43 -11.57
N ALA A 334 1.04 -44.58 -12.48
CA ALA A 334 0.56 -45.02 -13.80
C ALA A 334 1.73 -45.49 -14.68
N ILE A 335 1.64 -46.72 -15.18
CA ILE A 335 2.63 -47.32 -16.10
C ILE A 335 2.48 -46.70 -17.48
N SER A 336 3.59 -46.33 -18.12
CA SER A 336 3.58 -45.78 -19.47
C SER A 336 3.15 -46.81 -20.52
N GLU A 337 2.63 -46.34 -21.64
CA GLU A 337 2.27 -47.21 -22.78
C GLU A 337 3.51 -47.83 -23.47
N THR A 338 4.71 -47.29 -23.23
CA THR A 338 5.97 -47.88 -23.67
C THR A 338 6.33 -49.07 -22.79
N CYS A 339 6.45 -48.85 -21.48
CA CYS A 339 6.74 -49.89 -20.49
C CYS A 339 5.72 -51.05 -20.56
N LYS A 340 4.42 -50.77 -20.69
CA LYS A 340 3.40 -51.82 -20.84
C LYS A 340 3.69 -52.75 -22.01
N LYS A 341 4.07 -52.21 -23.17
CA LYS A 341 4.38 -52.99 -24.38
C LYS A 341 5.68 -53.78 -24.24
N GLU A 342 6.70 -53.19 -23.64
CA GLU A 342 7.96 -53.87 -23.34
C GLU A 342 7.76 -55.03 -22.36
N VAL A 343 7.02 -54.79 -21.27
CA VAL A 343 6.67 -55.81 -20.27
C VAL A 343 5.76 -56.90 -20.87
N GLN A 344 4.77 -56.55 -21.69
CA GLN A 344 3.94 -57.54 -22.40
C GLN A 344 4.79 -58.42 -23.33
N THR A 345 5.67 -57.81 -24.13
CA THR A 345 6.56 -58.52 -25.07
C THR A 345 7.58 -59.40 -24.33
N PHE A 346 8.02 -58.96 -23.14
CA PHE A 346 8.90 -59.72 -22.26
C PHE A 346 8.20 -60.93 -21.62
N LEU A 347 7.01 -60.73 -21.05
CA LEU A 347 6.27 -61.77 -20.33
C LEU A 347 5.73 -62.85 -21.26
N ALA A 348 5.43 -62.53 -22.53
CA ALA A 348 5.00 -63.50 -23.55
C ALA A 348 6.02 -64.61 -23.86
N LYS A 349 7.24 -64.56 -23.32
CA LYS A 349 8.25 -65.64 -23.38
C LYS A 349 8.07 -66.71 -22.28
N TYR A 350 7.25 -66.46 -21.26
CA TYR A 350 7.22 -67.21 -20.00
C TYR A 350 5.81 -67.68 -19.62
N ASP A 351 5.74 -68.71 -18.78
CA ASP A 351 4.50 -69.27 -18.25
C ASP A 351 4.53 -69.35 -16.71
N SER A 352 3.47 -69.88 -16.10
CA SER A 352 3.31 -70.03 -14.66
C SER A 352 4.24 -71.06 -14.00
N SER A 353 5.09 -71.77 -14.76
CA SER A 353 6.16 -72.60 -14.17
C SER A 353 7.28 -71.74 -13.57
N TYR A 354 7.56 -70.56 -14.14
CA TYR A 354 8.60 -69.64 -13.68
C TYR A 354 8.19 -68.85 -12.42
N LEU A 355 9.18 -68.26 -11.76
CA LEU A 355 9.04 -67.34 -10.62
C LEU A 355 9.38 -65.90 -11.06
N PHE A 356 8.53 -64.94 -10.72
CA PHE A 356 8.67 -63.54 -11.11
C PHE A 356 8.91 -62.67 -9.86
N GLU A 357 10.09 -62.04 -9.75
CA GLU A 357 10.36 -61.04 -8.72
C GLU A 357 10.14 -59.63 -9.29
N VAL A 358 9.32 -58.82 -8.63
CA VAL A 358 9.11 -57.41 -8.99
C VAL A 358 9.74 -56.51 -7.94
N ALA A 359 10.78 -55.77 -8.35
CA ALA A 359 11.53 -54.85 -7.51
C ALA A 359 11.19 -53.39 -7.85
N PRO A 360 10.87 -52.53 -6.86
CA PRO A 360 10.57 -51.12 -7.12
C PRO A 360 11.83 -50.32 -7.46
N ILE A 361 11.74 -49.40 -8.42
CA ILE A 361 12.80 -48.43 -8.75
C ILE A 361 12.39 -47.05 -8.25
N VAL A 362 13.22 -46.48 -7.39
CA VAL A 362 13.00 -45.19 -6.72
C VAL A 362 14.17 -44.25 -7.00
N ASP A 363 13.85 -42.97 -7.15
CA ASP A 363 14.84 -41.90 -7.27
C ASP A 363 15.00 -41.14 -5.95
N ASN A 364 16.13 -40.46 -5.81
CA ASN A 364 16.41 -39.57 -4.67
C ASN A 364 15.93 -38.12 -4.91
N GLY A 365 15.04 -37.92 -5.89
CA GLY A 365 14.46 -36.63 -6.23
C GLY A 365 13.26 -36.25 -5.35
N GLY A 366 13.33 -35.07 -4.73
CA GLY A 366 12.25 -34.53 -3.90
C GLY A 366 11.02 -34.04 -4.69
N PHE A 367 9.87 -34.08 -4.04
CA PHE A 367 8.59 -33.64 -4.60
C PHE A 367 8.52 -32.11 -4.73
N ALA A 368 7.86 -31.59 -5.78
CA ALA A 368 7.78 -30.15 -6.01
C ALA A 368 7.12 -29.37 -4.86
N SER A 369 6.08 -29.95 -4.23
CA SER A 369 5.42 -29.41 -3.03
C SER A 369 6.37 -29.35 -1.83
N LEU A 370 7.09 -30.44 -1.54
CA LEU A 370 8.07 -30.51 -0.46
C LEU A 370 9.26 -29.57 -0.70
N LYS A 371 9.70 -29.42 -1.95
CA LYS A 371 10.73 -28.45 -2.35
C LYS A 371 10.27 -26.99 -2.17
N LEU A 372 8.99 -26.68 -2.40
CA LEU A 372 8.42 -25.37 -2.10
C LEU A 372 8.35 -25.10 -0.58
N ILE A 373 8.05 -26.12 0.23
CA ILE A 373 8.08 -26.04 1.70
C ILE A 373 9.51 -25.76 2.18
N LYS A 374 10.50 -26.51 1.68
CA LYS A 374 11.94 -26.34 1.99
C LYS A 374 12.43 -24.92 1.65
N ASN A 375 12.20 -24.50 0.41
CA ASN A 375 12.60 -23.17 -0.07
C ASN A 375 11.95 -22.01 0.71
N LYS A 376 10.74 -22.19 1.25
CA LYS A 376 10.01 -21.16 2.01
C LYS A 376 10.28 -21.19 3.52
N LYS A 377 11.03 -22.18 4.05
CA LYS A 377 11.36 -22.33 5.47
C LYS A 377 10.16 -22.20 6.43
N VAL A 378 9.04 -22.86 6.09
CA VAL A 378 7.74 -22.74 6.80
C VAL A 378 7.68 -23.52 8.12
N GLY A 379 8.75 -23.47 8.93
CA GLY A 379 8.80 -24.09 10.26
C GLY A 379 9.01 -25.60 10.30
N VAL A 380 9.29 -26.24 9.16
CA VAL A 380 9.69 -27.66 9.07
C VAL A 380 11.17 -27.73 8.74
N GLU A 381 11.93 -28.59 9.43
CA GLU A 381 13.36 -28.76 9.16
C GLU A 381 13.62 -29.43 7.81
N ASP A 382 14.72 -29.03 7.15
CA ASP A 382 15.20 -29.61 5.89
C ASP A 382 15.40 -31.15 5.99
N SER A 383 15.87 -31.62 7.16
CA SER A 383 16.03 -33.02 7.56
C SER A 383 14.71 -33.81 7.48
N GLU A 384 13.64 -33.25 8.03
CA GLU A 384 12.31 -33.86 8.06
C GLU A 384 11.66 -33.84 6.66
N ILE A 385 11.88 -32.78 5.89
CA ILE A 385 11.40 -32.69 4.50
C ILE A 385 12.07 -33.75 3.62
N ASP A 386 13.37 -34.01 3.82
CA ASP A 386 14.08 -35.07 3.11
C ASP A 386 13.63 -36.46 3.59
N ARG A 387 13.39 -36.66 4.90
CA ARG A 387 12.80 -37.91 5.45
C ARG A 387 11.42 -38.20 4.84
N ILE A 388 10.53 -37.21 4.79
CA ILE A 388 9.19 -37.33 4.19
C ILE A 388 9.31 -37.61 2.68
N SER A 389 10.25 -36.96 1.97
CA SER A 389 10.50 -37.22 0.55
C SER A 389 10.94 -38.67 0.29
N GLY A 390 11.87 -39.19 1.09
CA GLY A 390 12.31 -40.59 1.00
C GLY A 390 11.17 -41.58 1.26
N LEU A 391 10.41 -41.38 2.35
CA LEU A 391 9.25 -42.23 2.69
C LEU A 391 8.18 -42.22 1.58
N ALA A 392 7.90 -41.07 0.98
CA ALA A 392 6.96 -40.95 -0.12
C ALA A 392 7.46 -41.61 -1.42
N ASN A 393 8.76 -41.53 -1.73
CA ASN A 393 9.35 -42.25 -2.87
C ASN A 393 9.34 -43.77 -2.66
N ILE A 394 9.58 -44.26 -1.44
CA ILE A 394 9.44 -45.69 -1.09
C ILE A 394 7.98 -46.15 -1.25
N GLY A 395 7.02 -45.35 -0.78
CA GLY A 395 5.59 -45.64 -0.91
C GLY A 395 5.14 -45.72 -2.37
N LEU A 396 5.52 -44.75 -3.20
CA LEU A 396 5.26 -44.79 -4.64
C LEU A 396 6.00 -45.92 -5.35
N GLY A 397 7.25 -46.22 -4.95
CA GLY A 397 8.00 -47.37 -5.45
C GLY A 397 7.21 -48.67 -5.28
N LYS A 398 6.73 -48.95 -4.07
CA LYS A 398 5.91 -50.14 -3.78
C LYS A 398 4.61 -50.17 -4.60
N ALA A 399 3.94 -49.02 -4.79
CA ALA A 399 2.75 -48.93 -5.64
C ALA A 399 3.06 -49.22 -7.13
N ARG A 400 4.22 -48.79 -7.63
CA ARG A 400 4.70 -49.08 -9.00
C ARG A 400 5.06 -50.55 -9.18
N ALA A 401 5.75 -51.15 -8.20
CA ALA A 401 6.04 -52.58 -8.20
C ALA A 401 4.75 -53.43 -8.18
N LYS A 402 3.74 -53.06 -7.37
CA LYS A 402 2.42 -53.72 -7.39
C LYS A 402 1.78 -53.68 -8.78
N ALA A 403 1.76 -52.51 -9.43
CA ALA A 403 1.25 -52.39 -10.79
C ALA A 403 2.07 -53.21 -11.81
N GLY A 404 3.39 -53.35 -11.62
CA GLY A 404 4.22 -54.26 -12.41
C GLY A 404 3.87 -55.74 -12.20
N GLY A 405 3.53 -56.14 -10.97
CA GLY A 405 3.02 -57.48 -10.66
C GLY A 405 1.63 -57.76 -11.25
N GLU A 406 0.75 -56.76 -11.25
CA GLU A 406 -0.56 -56.85 -11.93
C GLU A 406 -0.41 -57.10 -13.44
N LEU A 407 0.66 -56.62 -14.09
CA LEU A 407 0.99 -56.99 -15.47
C LEU A 407 1.46 -58.46 -15.60
N VAL A 408 2.20 -58.99 -14.63
CA VAL A 408 2.58 -60.42 -14.62
C VAL A 408 1.34 -61.29 -14.53
N GLU A 409 0.43 -61.00 -13.59
CA GLU A 409 -0.83 -61.70 -13.40
C GLU A 409 -1.73 -61.59 -14.66
N THR A 410 -1.79 -60.41 -15.29
CA THR A 410 -2.57 -60.18 -16.52
C THR A 410 -2.06 -60.97 -17.73
N TYR A 411 -0.74 -61.07 -17.92
CA TYR A 411 -0.16 -61.67 -19.14
C TYR A 411 0.32 -63.13 -18.99
N VAL A 412 0.61 -63.58 -17.76
CA VAL A 412 1.01 -64.96 -17.45
C VAL A 412 -0.15 -65.75 -16.81
N GLY A 413 -1.17 -65.06 -16.30
CA GLY A 413 -2.39 -65.63 -15.71
C GLY A 413 -2.34 -65.72 -14.18
N GLU A 414 -3.51 -65.95 -13.57
CA GLU A 414 -3.75 -66.03 -12.11
C GLU A 414 -2.87 -67.08 -11.37
N GLY A 415 -2.27 -68.02 -12.10
CA GLY A 415 -1.32 -69.00 -11.56
C GLY A 415 0.13 -68.53 -11.47
N ALA A 416 0.45 -67.29 -11.84
CA ALA A 416 1.81 -66.78 -11.87
C ALA A 416 2.42 -66.63 -10.46
N LYS A 417 3.63 -67.16 -10.27
CA LYS A 417 4.35 -67.09 -8.98
C LYS A 417 5.01 -65.72 -8.84
N ILE A 418 4.34 -64.76 -8.23
CA ILE A 418 4.85 -63.39 -8.05
C ILE A 418 5.44 -63.21 -6.65
N SER A 419 6.63 -62.62 -6.59
CA SER A 419 7.31 -62.17 -5.38
C SER A 419 7.60 -60.67 -5.49
N TYR A 420 7.52 -59.94 -4.38
CA TYR A 420 7.87 -58.51 -4.32
C TYR A 420 9.17 -58.33 -3.55
N ALA A 421 10.15 -57.64 -4.15
CA ALA A 421 11.44 -57.44 -3.49
C ALA A 421 11.29 -56.52 -2.26
N LEU A 422 11.91 -56.90 -1.14
CA LEU A 422 11.88 -56.12 0.11
C LEU A 422 12.76 -54.86 0.04
N SER A 423 13.80 -54.88 -0.80
CA SER A 423 14.69 -53.76 -1.08
C SER A 423 14.26 -52.98 -2.32
N ASN A 424 14.42 -51.66 -2.30
CA ASN A 424 14.27 -50.84 -3.50
C ASN A 424 15.56 -50.83 -4.33
N ILE A 425 15.43 -50.60 -5.63
CA ILE A 425 16.53 -50.21 -6.52
C ILE A 425 16.59 -48.68 -6.50
N GLU A 426 17.61 -48.12 -5.87
CA GLU A 426 17.86 -46.67 -5.88
C GLU A 426 18.61 -46.27 -7.15
N GLN A 427 18.04 -45.36 -7.94
CA GLN A 427 18.65 -44.90 -9.19
C GLN A 427 18.25 -43.44 -9.49
N ASP A 428 19.24 -42.56 -9.67
CA ASP A 428 18.97 -41.14 -9.93
C ASP A 428 18.17 -40.93 -11.23
N LYS A 429 17.18 -40.04 -11.16
CA LYS A 429 16.20 -39.69 -12.23
C LYS A 429 15.39 -40.85 -12.81
N ALA A 430 15.50 -42.07 -12.30
CA ALA A 430 14.83 -43.26 -12.82
C ALA A 430 13.71 -43.74 -11.87
N ARG A 431 12.54 -44.09 -12.42
CA ARG A 431 11.34 -44.40 -11.63
C ARG A 431 10.51 -45.49 -12.27
N GLY A 432 10.18 -46.51 -11.47
CA GLY A 432 9.28 -47.57 -11.93
C GLY A 432 9.51 -48.88 -11.19
N PHE A 433 9.82 -49.92 -11.95
CA PHE A 433 10.02 -51.27 -11.43
C PHE A 433 10.89 -52.10 -12.39
N GLN A 434 11.47 -53.17 -11.85
CA GLN A 434 12.17 -54.21 -12.59
C GLN A 434 11.49 -55.54 -12.31
N ILE A 435 11.11 -56.27 -13.36
CA ILE A 435 10.64 -57.67 -13.24
C ILE A 435 11.85 -58.56 -13.59
N ARG A 436 12.15 -59.54 -12.74
CA ARG A 436 13.16 -60.58 -12.96
C ARG A 436 12.48 -61.93 -12.99
N VAL A 437 12.92 -62.80 -13.90
CA VAL A 437 12.37 -64.15 -14.06
C VAL A 437 13.40 -65.16 -13.57
N TYR A 438 12.94 -66.16 -12.82
CA TYR A 438 13.74 -67.26 -12.31
C TYR A 438 13.10 -68.60 -12.70
N GLN A 439 13.94 -69.61 -12.94
CA GLN A 439 13.56 -70.99 -13.26
C GLN A 439 14.27 -71.94 -12.29
#